data_AF-A0A669DNF0-F1
#
_entry.id   AF-A0A669DNF0-F1
#
_cell.length_a   1.000
_cell.length_b   1.000
_cell.length_c   1.000
_cell.angle_alpha   90.00
_cell.angle_beta   90.00
_cell.angle_gamma   90.00
#
_symmetry.space_group_name_H-M   'P 1'
#
loop_
_entity.id
_entity.type
_entity.pdbx_description
1 polymer ?
#
loop_
_entity_poly.entity_id
_entity_poly.type
_entity_poly.pdbx_seq_one_letter_code
_entity_poly.pdbx_strand_id
1 'polypeptide(L)'
;MSILSYNNVSQPNLANWCRGEGLDQAHAILVIGVPEEEDISTVEDTLEQVKTLGKVRVRGKMFDANNQTLTMLCECRQESQRASAGDHSSSAHV
;
A
#
# COMPACT_ATOMS: atom_id res chain seq x y z
N MET A 1 7.55 -1.61 -37.68
CA MET A 1 6.37 -2.16 -36.96
C MET A 1 6.84 -2.41 -35.54
N SER A 2 6.77 -1.39 -34.67
CA SER A 2 7.28 -1.52 -33.31
C SER A 2 6.21 -2.19 -32.48
N ILE A 3 6.45 -3.43 -32.07
CA ILE A 3 5.70 -4.06 -31.00
C ILE A 3 6.15 -3.32 -29.74
N LEU A 4 5.44 -2.25 -29.38
CA LEU A 4 5.47 -1.77 -28.01
C LEU A 4 4.86 -2.92 -27.21
N SER A 5 5.72 -3.70 -26.57
CA SER A 5 5.34 -4.60 -25.50
C SER A 5 4.62 -3.72 -24.50
N TYR A 6 3.28 -3.71 -24.54
CA TYR A 6 2.47 -3.08 -23.52
C TYR A 6 2.87 -3.77 -22.23
N ASN A 7 3.72 -3.08 -21.46
CA ASN A 7 4.17 -3.52 -20.16
C ASN A 7 2.92 -3.67 -19.29
N ASN A 8 2.40 -4.89 -19.21
CA ASN A 8 1.46 -5.27 -18.16
C ASN A 8 2.28 -5.36 -16.87
N VAL A 9 2.71 -4.22 -16.33
CA VAL A 9 3.14 -4.13 -14.94
C VAL A 9 1.89 -4.45 -14.15
N SER A 10 1.82 -5.68 -13.64
CA SER A 10 0.76 -6.11 -12.76
C SER A 10 0.69 -5.13 -11.59
N GLN A 11 -0.51 -4.66 -11.24
CA GLN A 11 -0.69 -3.77 -10.08
C GLN A 11 0.12 -4.32 -8.89
N PRO A 12 0.83 -3.46 -8.15
CA PRO A 12 1.73 -3.91 -7.09
C PRO A 12 0.93 -4.74 -6.08
N ASN A 13 1.31 -6.01 -5.95
CA ASN A 13 0.62 -6.95 -5.07
C ASN A 13 1.17 -6.80 -3.65
N LEU A 14 0.37 -6.23 -2.74
CA LEU A 14 0.76 -5.99 -1.35
C LEU A 14 1.33 -7.23 -0.65
N ALA A 15 0.78 -8.42 -0.89
CA ALA A 15 1.26 -9.65 -0.26
C ALA A 15 2.69 -10.03 -0.69
N ASN A 16 3.03 -9.83 -1.97
CA ASN A 16 4.38 -10.08 -2.47
C ASN A 16 5.40 -9.09 -1.90
N TRP A 17 5.01 -7.83 -1.76
CA TRP A 17 5.84 -6.80 -1.12
C TRP A 17 6.07 -7.09 0.36
N CYS A 18 5.01 -7.41 1.10
CA CYS A 18 5.11 -7.79 2.52
C CYS A 18 5.98 -9.02 2.70
N ARG A 19 5.87 -10.03 1.83
CA ARG A 19 6.74 -11.20 1.85
C ARG A 19 8.21 -10.86 1.62
N GLY A 20 8.51 -9.91 0.73
CA GLY A 20 9.88 -9.47 0.44
C GLY A 20 10.53 -8.74 1.61
N GLU A 21 9.77 -7.89 2.29
CA GLU A 21 10.25 -7.07 3.42
C GLU A 21 10.01 -7.72 4.80
N GLY A 22 9.37 -8.89 4.86
CA GLY A 22 9.05 -9.59 6.11
C GLY A 22 8.01 -8.88 6.98
N LEU A 23 7.06 -8.18 6.37
CA LEU A 23 6.00 -7.45 7.07
C LEU A 23 4.71 -8.26 7.22
N ASP A 24 3.96 -7.96 8.28
CA ASP A 24 2.58 -8.42 8.40
C ASP A 24 1.70 -7.59 7.46
N GLN A 25 1.00 -8.28 6.55
CA GLN A 25 0.07 -7.65 5.62
C GLN A 25 -1.06 -6.88 6.33
N ALA A 26 -1.44 -7.32 7.53
CA ALA A 26 -2.44 -6.66 8.37
C ALA A 26 -1.97 -5.26 8.80
N HIS A 27 -0.66 -5.02 8.84
CA HIS A 27 -0.04 -3.77 9.27
C HIS A 27 0.65 -3.04 8.13
N ALA A 28 0.27 -3.30 6.87
CA ALA A 28 0.96 -2.73 5.72
C ALA A 28 0.01 -2.06 4.73
N ILE A 29 0.51 -1.04 4.04
CA ILE A 29 -0.15 -0.38 2.91
C ILE A 29 0.83 -0.11 1.79
N LEU A 30 0.30 0.02 0.56
CA LEU A 30 1.05 0.56 -0.58
C LEU A 30 0.57 1.98 -0.88
N VAL A 31 1.53 2.89 -1.03
CA VAL A 31 1.29 4.25 -1.49
C VAL A 31 1.87 4.37 -2.89
N ILE A 32 1.03 4.73 -3.86
CA ILE A 32 1.37 4.73 -5.29
C ILE A 32 1.31 6.16 -5.80
N GLY A 33 2.22 6.53 -6.69
CA GLY A 33 2.21 7.85 -7.33
C GLY A 33 2.93 8.92 -6.51
N VAL A 34 3.85 8.54 -5.63
CA VAL A 34 4.65 9.49 -4.86
C VAL A 34 5.74 10.09 -5.77
N PRO A 35 5.94 11.42 -5.82
CA PRO A 35 7.05 12.01 -6.56
C PRO A 35 8.41 11.44 -6.10
N GLU A 36 9.39 11.34 -7.00
CA GLU A 36 10.69 10.75 -6.67
C GLU A 36 11.47 11.61 -5.67
N GLU A 37 11.30 12.92 -5.76
CA GLU A 37 11.91 13.95 -4.92
C GLU A 37 11.23 14.11 -3.55
N GLU A 38 10.07 13.47 -3.33
CA GLU A 38 9.36 13.58 -2.06
C GLU A 38 10.13 12.89 -0.94
N ASP A 39 10.31 13.59 0.18
CA ASP A 39 11.07 13.05 1.30
C ASP A 39 10.25 11.98 2.05
N ILE A 40 10.95 10.93 2.48
CA ILE A 40 10.33 9.82 3.22
C ILE A 40 9.62 10.33 4.48
N SER A 41 10.19 11.31 5.20
CA SER A 41 9.57 11.85 6.40
C SER A 41 8.28 12.61 6.09
N THR A 42 8.22 13.35 4.97
CA THR A 42 6.97 14.00 4.54
C THR A 42 5.87 12.99 4.26
N VAL A 43 6.22 11.87 3.59
CA VAL A 43 5.26 10.78 3.32
C VAL A 43 4.77 10.14 4.62
N GLU A 44 5.69 9.80 5.53
CA GLU A 44 5.33 9.25 6.84
C GLU A 44 4.41 10.22 7.60
N ASP A 45 4.82 11.48 7.79
CA ASP A 45 4.07 12.51 8.50
C ASP A 45 2.68 12.76 7.89
N THR A 46 2.57 12.70 6.56
CA THR A 46 1.28 12.84 5.86
C THR A 46 0.37 11.65 6.13
N LEU A 47 0.89 10.43 6.11
CA LEU A 47 0.12 9.21 6.38
C LEU A 47 -0.28 9.12 7.86
N GLU A 48 0.54 9.60 8.78
CA GLU A 48 0.22 9.62 10.22
C GLU A 48 -0.97 10.54 10.56
N GLN A 49 -1.30 11.51 9.70
CA GLN A 49 -2.52 12.33 9.84
C GLN A 49 -3.80 11.50 9.64
N VAL A 50 -3.71 10.36 8.95
CA VAL A 50 -4.81 9.39 8.84
C VAL A 50 -4.90 8.61 10.15
N LYS A 51 -5.80 9.04 11.03
CA LYS A 51 -5.96 8.53 12.41
C LYS A 51 -6.01 7.01 12.54
N THR A 52 -6.48 6.30 11.51
CA THR A 52 -6.61 4.84 11.50
C THR A 52 -5.30 4.10 11.23
N LEU A 53 -4.25 4.76 10.73
CA LEU A 53 -2.94 4.15 10.47
C LEU A 53 -1.98 4.26 11.67
N GLY A 54 -2.17 5.32 12.48
CA GLY A 54 -1.28 5.73 13.55
C GLY A 54 0.16 5.91 13.07
N LYS A 55 1.14 5.36 13.80
CA LYS A 55 2.55 5.55 13.45
C LYS A 55 2.88 4.81 12.15
N VAL A 56 3.53 5.48 11.21
CA VAL A 56 3.84 4.91 9.89
C VAL A 56 5.36 4.90 9.67
N ARG A 57 5.86 3.83 9.05
CA ARG A 57 7.25 3.72 8.60
C ARG A 57 7.33 3.19 7.19
N VAL A 58 8.07 3.87 6.32
CA VAL A 58 8.39 3.35 4.99
C VAL A 58 9.40 2.21 5.14
N ARG A 59 9.11 1.07 4.52
CA ARG A 59 9.94 -0.15 4.58
C ARG A 59 10.58 -0.50 3.25
N GLY A 60 9.88 -0.23 2.14
CA GLY A 60 10.42 -0.45 0.80
C GLY A 60 9.90 0.59 -0.18
N LYS A 61 10.61 0.78 -1.30
CA LYS A 61 10.13 1.58 -2.43
C LYS A 61 10.58 0.99 -3.77
N MET A 62 9.78 1.24 -4.81
CA MET A 62 10.06 0.84 -6.19
C MET A 62 9.67 1.97 -7.12
N PHE A 63 10.55 2.26 -8.07
CA PHE A 63 10.28 3.27 -9.09
C PHE A 63 9.41 2.69 -10.21
N ASP A 64 8.31 3.37 -10.51
CA ASP A 64 7.46 3.12 -11.66
C ASP A 64 7.86 4.06 -12.79
N ALA A 65 8.68 3.53 -13.70
CA ALA A 65 9.18 4.27 -14.85
C ALA A 65 8.08 4.75 -15.81
N ASN A 66 6.89 4.12 -15.83
CA ASN A 66 5.81 4.54 -16.72
C ASN A 66 5.17 5.83 -16.23
N ASN A 67 5.04 5.97 -14.91
CA ASN A 67 4.40 7.12 -14.26
C ASN A 67 5.42 8.13 -13.72
N GLN A 68 6.72 7.83 -13.83
CA GLN A 68 7.81 8.60 -13.22
C GLN A 68 7.56 8.90 -11.74
N THR A 69 7.05 7.92 -11.01
CA THR A 69 6.70 8.03 -9.59
C THR A 69 7.21 6.82 -8.81
N LEU A 70 7.13 6.90 -7.48
CA LEU A 70 7.43 5.83 -6.56
C LEU A 70 6.15 5.12 -6.11
N THR A 71 6.26 3.80 -5.95
CA THR A 71 5.40 3.01 -5.09
C THR A 71 6.16 2.69 -3.80
N MET A 72 5.57 2.96 -2.65
CA MET A 72 6.17 2.77 -1.34
C MET A 72 5.37 1.76 -0.53
N LEU A 73 6.05 0.82 0.11
CA LEU A 73 5.50 -0.08 1.12
C LEU A 73 5.70 0.54 2.49
N CYS A 74 4.61 0.76 3.21
CA CYS A 74 4.62 1.34 4.53
C CYS A 74 4.08 0.34 5.56
N GLU A 75 4.73 0.26 6.71
CA GLU A 75 4.24 -0.41 7.91
C GLU A 75 3.49 0.61 8.79
N CYS A 76 2.34 0.21 9.30
CA CYS A 76 1.46 1.00 10.15
C CYS A 76 1.37 0.34 11.53
N ARG A 77 1.28 1.15 12.59
CA ARG A 77 1.09 0.62 13.95
C ARG A 77 -0.28 -0.04 14.13
N GLN A 78 -1.30 0.47 13.46
CA GLN A 78 -2.66 -0.05 13.49
C GLN A 78 -2.83 -1.12 12.42
N GLU A 79 -3.76 -2.03 12.65
CA GLU A 79 -4.18 -2.95 11.61
C GLU A 79 -4.92 -2.16 10.51
N SER A 80 -4.38 -2.20 9.30
CA SER A 80 -5.06 -1.79 8.08
C SER A 80 -6.29 -2.67 7.93
N GLN A 81 -7.46 -2.13 8.29
CA GLN A 81 -8.72 -2.87 8.19
C GLN A 81 -8.81 -3.49 6.79
N ARG A 82 -8.83 -4.83 6.72
CA ARG A 82 -9.39 -5.51 5.57
C ARG A 82 -10.77 -4.89 5.35
N ALA A 83 -11.05 -4.39 4.15
CA ALA A 83 -12.42 -4.15 3.73
C ALA A 83 -13.13 -5.51 3.83
N SER A 84 -13.74 -5.78 4.99
CA SER A 84 -14.58 -6.93 5.21
C SER A 84 -15.83 -6.67 4.39
N ALA A 85 -15.91 -7.32 3.22
CA ALA A 85 -17.20 -7.54 2.59
C ALA A 85 -18.09 -8.18 3.66
N GLY A 86 -19.15 -7.47 4.04
CA GLY A 86 -19.87 -7.74 5.27
C GLY A 86 -20.59 -9.09 5.26
N ASP A 87 -20.33 -9.90 6.27
CA ASP A 87 -21.25 -10.95 6.71
C ASP A 87 -22.24 -10.33 7.71
N HIS A 88 -23.31 -9.73 7.19
CA HIS A 88 -24.52 -9.50 7.98
C HIS A 88 -25.31 -10.81 8.07
N SER A 89 -24.93 -11.70 9.00
CA SER A 89 -25.87 -12.72 9.46
C SER A 89 -26.71 -12.12 10.59
N SER A 90 -27.81 -11.47 10.21
CA SER A 90 -28.83 -11.04 11.17
C SER A 90 -29.59 -12.27 11.65
N SER A 91 -29.36 -12.62 12.91
CA SER A 91 -30.22 -13.53 13.67
C SER A 91 -31.61 -12.90 13.79
N ALA A 92 -32.62 -13.53 13.19
CA ALA A 92 -34.02 -13.26 13.51
C ALA A 92 -34.59 -14.53 14.15
N HIS A 93 -34.78 -14.47 15.47
CA HIS A 93 -35.77 -15.26 16.18
C HIS A 93 -37.15 -15.00 15.58
N VAL A 94 -37.86 -16.07 15.24
CA VAL A 94 -39.33 -16.14 15.17
C VAL A 94 -39.78 -17.39 15.89
#